data_AF-A0A7V5G5L9-F1
#
_entry.id   AF-A0A7V5G5L9-F1
#
_cell.length_a   1.000
_cell.length_b   1.000
_cell.length_c   1.000
_cell.angle_alpha   90.00
_cell.angle_beta   90.00
_cell.angle_gamma   90.00
#
_symmetry.space_group_name_H-M   'P 1'
#
loop_
_entity.id
_entity.type
_entity.pdbx_description
1 polymer ?
#
loop_
_entity_poly.entity_id
_entity_poly.type
_entity_poly.pdbx_seq_one_letter_code
_entity_poly.pdbx_strand_id
1 'polypeptide(L)'
;MSVGKVSCRFQPLYMQYAYARIGSIFRKYDGELKGQIIIDDEIEHRLALIILKFEDTLLKASKEATPHTITSYLYDLVTIFMKFYEQNPILKDDIEPDIKMSRLLLSKLTANVIKKGLDILGIEVVDKI
;
A
#
# COMPACT_ATOMS: atom_id res chain seq x y z
N MET A 1 -6.47 34.40 -4.20
CA MET A 1 -5.68 33.35 -4.88
C MET A 1 -6.33 32.01 -4.61
N SER A 2 -7.12 31.58 -5.57
CA SER A 2 -8.04 30.45 -5.49
C SER A 2 -7.26 29.16 -5.65
N VAL A 3 -7.09 28.40 -4.57
CA VAL A 3 -6.58 27.02 -4.65
C VAL A 3 -7.62 26.24 -5.44
N GLY A 4 -7.22 25.82 -6.65
CA GLY A 4 -8.07 25.11 -7.59
C GLY A 4 -8.71 23.90 -6.91
N LYS A 5 -10.04 23.80 -7.05
CA LYS A 5 -10.80 22.61 -6.67
C LYS A 5 -10.19 21.42 -7.41
N VAL A 6 -9.43 20.60 -6.70
CA VAL A 6 -8.93 19.32 -7.20
C VAL A 6 -10.15 18.45 -7.45
N SER A 7 -10.53 18.37 -8.73
CA SER A 7 -11.51 17.43 -9.25
C SER A 7 -10.97 16.01 -9.07
N CYS A 8 -11.15 15.41 -7.88
CA CYS A 8 -10.80 14.01 -7.64
C CYS A 8 -12.05 13.24 -7.23
N ARG A 9 -12.69 12.66 -8.24
CA ARG A 9 -13.85 11.78 -8.15
C ARG A 9 -13.37 10.47 -7.48
N PHE A 10 -13.77 10.21 -6.23
CA PHE A 10 -13.70 8.91 -5.52
C PHE A 10 -12.33 8.21 -5.26
N GLN A 11 -11.20 8.66 -5.81
CA GLN A 11 -9.92 7.92 -5.69
C GLN A 11 -9.34 7.82 -4.26
N PRO A 12 -9.41 8.86 -3.40
CA PRO A 12 -8.83 8.78 -2.05
C PRO A 12 -9.53 7.75 -1.15
N LEU A 13 -10.85 7.56 -1.34
CA LEU A 13 -11.64 6.62 -0.54
C LEU A 13 -11.17 5.17 -0.75
N TYR A 14 -10.79 4.82 -1.98
CA TYR A 14 -10.28 3.48 -2.29
C TYR A 14 -8.93 3.22 -1.60
N MET A 15 -8.05 4.22 -1.57
CA MET A 15 -6.75 4.14 -0.90
C MET A 15 -6.91 4.03 0.62
N GLN A 16 -7.81 4.83 1.20
CA GLN A 16 -8.11 4.74 2.63
C GLN A 16 -8.74 3.39 2.99
N TYR A 17 -9.65 2.86 2.16
CA TYR A 17 -10.25 1.54 2.38
C TYR A 17 -9.18 0.44 2.41
N ALA A 18 -8.25 0.46 1.44
CA ALA A 18 -7.15 -0.48 1.41
C ALA A 18 -6.25 -0.37 2.65
N TYR A 19 -5.92 0.85 3.06
CA TYR A 19 -5.15 1.08 4.28
C TYR A 19 -5.88 0.57 5.55
N ALA A 20 -7.18 0.84 5.68
CA ALA A 20 -8.00 0.33 6.79
C ALA A 20 -8.12 -1.21 6.78
N ARG A 21 -8.16 -1.82 5.59
CA ARG A 21 -8.15 -3.29 5.41
C ARG A 21 -6.83 -3.88 5.88
N ILE A 22 -5.70 -3.27 5.53
CA ILE A 22 -4.39 -3.68 6.05
C ILE A 22 -4.34 -3.55 7.57
N GLY A 23 -4.84 -2.43 8.11
CA GLY A 23 -4.97 -2.24 9.56
C GLY A 23 -5.77 -3.36 10.24
N SER A 24 -6.81 -3.89 9.58
CA SER A 24 -7.60 -5.02 10.09
C SER A 24 -6.80 -6.32 10.22
N ILE A 25 -5.82 -6.54 9.33
CA ILE A 25 -4.93 -7.71 9.39
C ILE A 25 -4.06 -7.61 10.65
N PHE A 26 -3.43 -6.45 10.85
CA PHE A 26 -2.55 -6.22 12.00
C PHE A 26 -3.31 -6.15 13.33
N ARG A 27 -4.59 -5.80 13.35
CA ARG A 27 -5.43 -5.91 14.55
C ARG A 27 -5.67 -7.36 14.98
N LYS A 28 -5.57 -8.32 14.07
CA LYS A 28 -5.74 -9.75 14.34
C LYS A 28 -4.40 -10.46 14.60
N TYR A 29 -3.28 -9.78 14.36
CA TYR A 29 -1.95 -10.34 14.51
C TYR A 29 -1.21 -9.64 15.65
N ASP A 30 -0.97 -10.37 16.73
CA ASP A 30 -0.35 -9.85 17.98
C ASP A 30 1.15 -10.20 18.09
N GLY A 31 1.78 -10.58 16.97
CA GLY A 31 3.18 -11.00 16.94
C GLY A 31 4.16 -9.91 16.52
N GLU A 32 5.44 -10.14 16.76
CA GLU A 32 6.50 -9.29 16.22
C GLU A 32 6.73 -9.57 14.72
N LEU A 33 6.86 -8.50 13.93
CA LEU A 33 7.22 -8.59 12.53
C LEU A 33 8.74 -8.74 12.38
N LYS A 34 9.23 -9.98 12.47
CA LYS A 34 10.65 -10.33 12.30
C LYS A 34 10.78 -11.50 11.33
N GLY A 35 11.55 -11.31 10.26
CA GLY A 35 11.78 -12.33 9.26
C GLY A 35 12.36 -11.74 7.97
N GLN A 36 12.46 -12.58 6.95
CA GLN A 36 12.86 -12.16 5.61
C GLN A 36 11.64 -12.09 4.69
N ILE A 37 11.71 -11.20 3.71
CA ILE A 37 10.71 -11.16 2.63
C ILE A 37 11.11 -12.23 1.62
N ILE A 38 10.29 -13.25 1.53
CA ILE A 38 10.35 -14.32 0.54
C ILE A 38 9.33 -13.99 -0.54
N ILE A 39 9.79 -13.91 -1.79
CA ILE A 39 8.95 -13.65 -2.96
C ILE A 39 8.87 -14.96 -3.73
N ASP A 40 7.70 -15.57 -3.73
CA ASP A 40 7.47 -16.87 -4.40
C ASP A 40 6.48 -16.72 -5.56
N ASP A 41 5.50 -15.82 -5.42
CA ASP A 41 4.46 -15.60 -6.43
C ASP A 41 4.75 -14.41 -7.36
N GLU A 42 4.24 -14.47 -8.60
CA GLU A 42 4.37 -13.38 -9.57
C GLU A 42 3.74 -12.06 -9.05
N ILE A 43 2.64 -12.15 -8.32
CA ILE A 43 1.96 -10.99 -7.74
C ILE A 43 2.76 -10.40 -6.58
N GLU A 44 3.38 -11.25 -5.74
CA GLU A 44 4.31 -10.79 -4.69
C GLU A 44 5.48 -10.03 -5.32
N HIS A 45 6.03 -10.55 -6.41
CA HIS A 45 7.10 -9.89 -7.16
C HIS A 45 6.66 -8.54 -7.74
N ARG A 46 5.49 -8.49 -8.38
CA ARG A 46 4.91 -7.23 -8.90
C ARG A 46 4.64 -6.22 -7.79
N LEU A 47 4.15 -6.66 -6.62
CA LEU A 47 3.91 -5.82 -5.46
C LEU A 47 5.23 -5.24 -4.91
N ALA A 48 6.26 -6.07 -4.77
CA ALA A 48 7.57 -5.61 -4.33
C ALA A 48 8.16 -4.57 -5.29
N LEU A 49 8.07 -4.81 -6.61
CA LEU A 49 8.56 -3.86 -7.62
C LEU A 49 7.84 -2.52 -7.57
N ILE A 50 6.51 -2.50 -7.42
CA ILE A 50 5.78 -1.24 -7.33
C ILE A 50 6.11 -0.49 -6.05
N ILE A 51 6.30 -1.18 -4.91
CA ILE A 51 6.73 -0.56 -3.65
C ILE A 51 8.09 0.13 -3.83
N LEU A 52 9.05 -0.53 -4.49
CA LEU A 52 10.39 0.03 -4.73
C LEU A 52 10.37 1.27 -5.64
N LYS A 53 9.42 1.35 -6.58
CA LYS A 53 9.25 2.51 -7.47
C LYS A 53 8.71 3.77 -6.78
N PHE A 54 8.38 3.70 -5.49
CA PHE A 54 7.83 4.85 -4.77
C PHE A 54 8.78 6.05 -4.79
N GLU A 55 10.07 5.83 -4.53
CA GLU A 55 11.07 6.90 -4.49
C GLU A 55 11.23 7.59 -5.85
N ASP A 56 11.38 6.81 -6.92
CA ASP A 56 11.46 7.34 -8.29
C ASP A 56 10.22 8.17 -8.65
N THR A 57 9.04 7.70 -8.23
CA THR A 57 7.77 8.39 -8.47
C THR A 57 7.72 9.73 -7.73
N LEU A 58 8.18 9.77 -6.47
CA LEU A 58 8.26 11.00 -5.69
C LEU A 58 9.23 12.01 -6.30
N LEU A 59 10.42 11.56 -6.71
CA LEU A 59 11.41 12.41 -7.36
C LEU A 59 10.88 12.98 -8.67
N LYS A 60 10.18 12.17 -9.47
CA LYS A 60 9.55 12.62 -10.72
C LYS A 60 8.45 13.65 -10.46
N ALA A 61 7.53 13.36 -9.54
CA ALA A 61 6.44 14.25 -9.19
C ALA A 61 6.95 15.60 -8.64
N SER A 62 8.04 15.59 -7.88
CA SER A 62 8.71 16.79 -7.37
C SER A 62 9.33 17.62 -8.49
N LYS A 63 10.03 16.99 -9.45
CA LYS A 63 10.67 17.68 -10.57
C LYS A 63 9.67 18.28 -11.56
N GLU A 64 8.60 17.56 -11.85
CA GLU A 64 7.61 17.95 -12.86
C GLU A 64 6.44 18.77 -12.28
N ALA A 65 6.39 18.95 -10.94
CA ALA A 65 5.28 19.57 -10.21
C ALA A 65 3.92 18.91 -10.52
N THR A 66 3.91 17.57 -10.63
CA THR A 66 2.78 16.75 -11.06
C THR A 66 2.25 15.85 -9.92
N PRO A 67 1.44 16.39 -8.98
CA PRO A 67 0.94 15.61 -7.85
C PRO A 67 0.03 14.45 -8.26
N HIS A 68 -0.61 14.54 -9.43
CA HIS A 68 -1.45 13.48 -9.98
C HIS A 68 -0.67 12.18 -10.23
N THR A 69 0.65 12.26 -10.47
CA THR A 69 1.50 11.08 -10.66
C THR A 69 1.59 10.24 -9.39
N ILE A 70 1.62 10.87 -8.21
CA ILE A 70 1.59 10.17 -6.91
C ILE A 70 0.23 9.50 -6.73
N THR A 71 -0.86 10.19 -7.02
CA THR A 71 -2.22 9.63 -6.91
C THR A 71 -2.41 8.42 -7.83
N SER A 72 -1.95 8.48 -9.07
CA SER A 72 -1.98 7.35 -10.01
C SER A 72 -1.15 6.17 -9.50
N TYR A 73 0.06 6.44 -9.01
CA TYR A 73 0.92 5.40 -8.42
C TYR A 73 0.26 4.71 -7.21
N LEU A 74 -0.33 5.48 -6.29
CA LEU A 74 -1.02 4.93 -5.13
C LEU A 74 -2.23 4.08 -5.53
N TYR A 75 -2.94 4.47 -6.58
CA TYR A 75 -4.05 3.71 -7.12
C TYR A 75 -3.60 2.36 -7.68
N ASP A 76 -2.50 2.35 -8.44
CA ASP A 76 -1.92 1.13 -8.99
C ASP A 76 -1.39 0.21 -7.88
N LEU A 77 -0.70 0.78 -6.89
CA LEU A 77 -0.22 0.06 -5.69
C LEU A 77 -1.37 -0.64 -4.97
N VAL A 78 -2.45 0.08 -4.69
CA VAL A 78 -3.62 -0.47 -4.01
C VAL A 78 -4.28 -1.57 -4.86
N THR A 79 -4.38 -1.36 -6.17
CA THR A 79 -4.97 -2.35 -7.08
C THR A 79 -4.19 -3.66 -7.08
N ILE A 80 -2.85 -3.60 -7.11
CA ILE A 80 -2.00 -4.79 -7.01
C ILE A 80 -2.11 -5.41 -5.62
N PHE A 81 -2.12 -4.61 -4.56
CA PHE A 81 -2.27 -5.11 -3.19
C PHE A 81 -3.61 -5.85 -2.98
N MET A 82 -4.72 -5.36 -3.54
CA MET A 82 -6.01 -6.05 -3.42
C MET A 82 -5.98 -7.42 -4.11
N LYS A 83 -5.36 -7.51 -5.30
CA LYS A 83 -5.16 -8.80 -5.99
C LYS A 83 -4.27 -9.74 -5.17
N PHE A 84 -3.19 -9.22 -4.59
CA PHE A 84 -2.33 -9.96 -3.67
C PHE A 84 -3.13 -10.51 -2.49
N TYR A 85 -3.93 -9.67 -1.84
CA TYR A 85 -4.74 -10.06 -0.68
C TYR A 85 -5.80 -11.13 -1.02
N GLU A 86 -6.38 -11.08 -2.21
CA GLU A 86 -7.37 -12.06 -2.67
C GLU A 86 -6.74 -13.41 -3.01
N GLN A 87 -5.56 -13.42 -3.66
CA GLN A 87 -4.92 -14.64 -4.12
C GLN A 87 -4.03 -15.31 -3.07
N ASN A 88 -3.44 -14.52 -2.16
CA ASN A 88 -2.51 -14.98 -1.15
C ASN A 88 -3.07 -14.72 0.25
N PRO A 89 -3.75 -15.71 0.87
CA PRO A 89 -4.22 -15.58 2.24
C PRO A 89 -3.04 -15.34 3.19
N ILE A 90 -3.22 -14.45 4.17
CA ILE A 90 -2.13 -14.02 5.06
C ILE A 90 -2.26 -14.64 6.46
N LEU A 91 -3.49 -14.80 6.97
CA LEU A 91 -3.75 -15.24 8.34
C LEU A 91 -4.31 -16.67 8.45
N LYS A 92 -4.22 -17.48 7.40
CA LYS A 92 -4.63 -18.89 7.54
C LYS A 92 -3.61 -19.69 8.33
N ASP A 93 -4.09 -20.76 8.96
CA ASP A 93 -3.30 -21.62 9.85
C ASP A 93 -2.48 -22.68 9.10
N ASP A 94 -2.78 -22.91 7.82
CA ASP A 94 -2.12 -23.89 6.92
C ASP A 94 -0.90 -23.31 6.18
N ILE A 95 -0.51 -22.08 6.46
CA ILE A 95 0.60 -21.40 5.78
C ILE A 95 1.88 -21.56 6.58
N GLU A 96 2.99 -21.85 5.90
CA GLU A 96 4.30 -21.90 6.53
C GLU A 96 4.61 -20.57 7.26
N PRO A 97 5.17 -20.63 8.49
CA PRO A 97 5.43 -19.43 9.30
C PRO A 97 6.25 -18.36 8.58
N ASP A 98 7.24 -18.77 7.78
CA ASP A 98 8.12 -17.85 7.05
C ASP A 98 7.39 -17.14 5.90
N ILE A 99 6.54 -17.86 5.16
CA ILE A 99 5.69 -17.28 4.10
C ILE A 99 4.67 -16.32 4.72
N LYS A 100 4.03 -16.72 5.83
CA LYS A 100 3.10 -15.87 6.58
C LYS A 100 3.79 -14.57 7.03
N MET A 101 5.01 -14.67 7.55
CA MET A 101 5.80 -13.52 7.96
C MET A 101 6.17 -12.61 6.78
N SER A 102 6.63 -13.19 5.66
CA SER A 102 6.92 -12.44 4.42
C SER A 102 5.72 -11.62 3.96
N ARG A 103 4.54 -12.24 3.89
CA ARG A 103 3.29 -11.59 3.46
C ARG A 103 2.83 -10.48 4.42
N LEU A 104 3.03 -10.67 5.73
CA LEU A 104 2.80 -9.62 6.71
C LEU A 104 3.77 -8.44 6.53
N LEU A 105 5.05 -8.69 6.27
CA LEU A 105 6.04 -7.65 5.99
C LEU A 105 5.70 -6.85 4.73
N LEU A 106 5.35 -7.52 3.63
CA LEU A 106 4.89 -6.87 2.39
C LEU A 106 3.64 -6.00 2.63
N SER A 107 2.68 -6.51 3.41
CA SER A 107 1.47 -5.76 3.77
C SER A 107 1.80 -4.52 4.60
N LYS A 108 2.74 -4.64 5.55
CA LYS A 108 3.20 -3.51 6.37
C LYS A 108 3.88 -2.44 5.52
N LEU A 109 4.78 -2.85 4.62
CA LEU A 109 5.44 -1.95 3.68
C LEU A 109 4.43 -1.21 2.81
N THR A 110 3.45 -1.94 2.27
CA THR A 110 2.37 -1.34 1.47
C THR A 110 1.60 -0.28 2.25
N ALA A 111 1.18 -0.58 3.48
CA ALA A 111 0.48 0.41 4.32
C ALA A 111 1.33 1.65 4.62
N ASN A 112 2.63 1.47 4.85
CA ASN A 112 3.54 2.59 5.08
C ASN A 112 3.68 3.48 3.84
N VAL A 113 3.77 2.89 2.64
CA VAL A 113 3.84 3.65 1.38
C VAL A 113 2.53 4.39 1.13
N ILE A 114 1.37 3.75 1.31
CA ILE A 114 0.07 4.40 1.16
C ILE A 114 -0.05 5.58 2.14
N LYS A 115 0.33 5.38 3.40
CA LYS A 115 0.29 6.45 4.41
C LYS A 115 1.17 7.63 4.02
N LYS A 116 2.42 7.37 3.65
CA LYS A 116 3.37 8.42 3.22
C LYS A 116 2.88 9.14 1.97
N GLY A 117 2.38 8.43 0.97
CA GLY A 117 1.89 9.03 -0.25
C GLY A 117 0.67 9.92 -0.02
N LEU A 118 -0.28 9.49 0.83
CA LEU A 118 -1.44 10.31 1.20
C LEU A 118 -1.03 11.54 2.02
N ASP A 119 -0.10 11.39 2.96
CA ASP A 119 0.45 12.49 3.76
C ASP A 119 1.12 13.56 2.88
N ILE A 120 1.90 13.15 1.87
CA ILE A 120 2.51 14.06 0.88
C ILE A 120 1.45 14.82 0.06
N LEU A 121 0.29 14.20 -0.18
CA LEU A 121 -0.84 14.83 -0.85
C LEU A 121 -1.67 15.73 0.09
N GLY A 122 -1.33 15.79 1.39
CA GLY A 122 -2.07 16.53 2.41
C GLY A 122 -3.40 15.88 2.79
N ILE A 123 -3.54 14.57 2.55
CA ILE A 123 -4.75 13.80 2.87
C ILE A 123 -4.50 13.00 4.15
N GLU A 124 -5.23 13.34 5.20
CA GLU A 124 -5.19 12.55 6.44
C GLU A 124 -5.72 11.13 6.20
N VAL A 125 -5.02 10.16 6.78
CA VAL A 125 -5.36 8.74 6.64
C VAL A 125 -6.22 8.33 7.83
N VAL A 126 -7.36 7.71 7.55
CA VAL A 126 -8.24 7.18 8.59
C VAL A 126 -7.89 5.71 8.83
N ASP A 127 -7.50 5.37 10.06
CA ASP A 127 -7.19 3.99 10.45
C ASP A 127 -8.44 3.06 10.51
N LYS A 128 -9.65 3.65 10.37
CA LYS A 128 -10.95 2.99 10.39
C LYS A 128 -11.90 3.60 9.36
N ILE A 129 -12.44 2.77 8.46
CA ILE A 129 -13.62 3.05 7.64
C ILE A 129 -14.67 1.99 7.95
#